data_AF-A0A6A6NS61-F1
#
_entry.id   AF-A0A6A6NS61-F1
#
_cell.length_a   1.000
_cell.length_b   1.000
_cell.length_c   1.000
_cell.angle_alpha   90.00
_cell.angle_beta   90.00
_cell.angle_gamma   90.00
#
_symmetry.space_group_name_H-M   'P 1'
#
loop_
_entity.id
_entity.type
_entity.pdbx_description
1 polymer ?
#
loop_
_entity_poly.entity_id
_entity_poly.type
_entity_poly.pdbx_seq_one_letter_code
_entity_poly.pdbx_strand_id
1 'polypeptide(L)'
;MDALEGTHWDVIVSGTGLQQSLLVLALSRSNKKILHVDRNDFYGGNEAAFSLQEARSWVIERPSSYSLGARAVEKPSGPDESGASTKLGPSRAYSLSLAPHLIFTRSALLPILVSSKVHRQLEFLPVGSWWVFNRSPEDPSSSPTAGPKLTKIPSSREDVFASDAIEIRSKRALVKFLRFVAEYEAQADVWEPFASRPFTDFLVEHFKLPKDLHDPLLALTLSLEHHSHTTTILALQRIARHLRSMGVFGAGFGSLIPKWGGLSEIAQVACRAGAVGGAVYILGTGVVRVESDEKVGEQNDDGSSQSRAVRVGLGGGISVTADWIVGSRDDLPSRTTRGGLEDAATPGSSTSQSVSRAIFIVSSPLVPLFPPISEGSPRPAGAVVYFPSGSISTEESDQGSNAPPIYVFAHSSDTGECPSGQTMMTPN
;
A
#
# COMPACT_ATOMS: atom_id res chain seq x y z
N MET A 1 -9.33 15.76 31.69
CA MET A 1 -8.18 16.44 31.06
C MET A 1 -7.04 16.61 32.06
N ASP A 2 -7.33 16.84 33.34
CA ASP A 2 -6.34 17.06 34.42
C ASP A 2 -5.34 15.91 34.67
N ALA A 3 -5.62 14.68 34.23
CA ALA A 3 -4.76 13.52 34.51
C ALA A 3 -3.44 13.51 33.71
N LEU A 4 -3.31 14.33 32.66
CA LEU A 4 -2.15 14.33 31.76
C LEU A 4 -1.25 15.56 31.95
N GLU A 5 -1.80 16.65 32.49
CA GLU A 5 -1.10 17.93 32.60
C GLU A 5 0.18 17.79 33.44
N GLY A 6 1.29 18.35 32.94
CA GLY A 6 2.58 18.29 33.65
C GLY A 6 3.22 16.90 33.73
N THR A 7 2.64 15.90 33.07
CA THR A 7 3.17 14.54 33.07
C THR A 7 4.37 14.39 32.13
N HIS A 8 5.46 13.79 32.62
CA HIS A 8 6.61 13.40 31.79
C HIS A 8 6.40 12.03 31.15
N TRP A 9 6.84 11.88 29.90
CA TRP A 9 6.78 10.67 29.06
C TRP A 9 8.17 10.31 28.51
N ASP A 10 8.47 9.03 28.33
CA ASP A 10 9.69 8.64 27.61
C ASP A 10 9.54 8.96 26.11
N VAL A 11 8.35 8.68 25.54
CA VAL A 11 8.09 8.85 24.11
C VAL A 11 6.67 9.35 23.89
N ILE A 12 6.52 10.41 23.10
CA ILE A 12 5.25 10.83 22.50
C ILE A 12 5.23 10.41 21.04
N VAL A 13 4.18 9.73 20.61
CA VAL A 13 3.97 9.35 19.20
C VAL A 13 2.72 10.08 18.69
N SER A 14 2.86 10.85 17.61
CA SER A 14 1.78 11.61 16.95
C SER A 14 1.36 10.92 15.66
N GLY A 15 0.08 10.63 15.54
CA GLY A 15 -0.53 9.86 14.46
C GLY A 15 -0.56 8.36 14.74
N THR A 16 -1.63 7.69 14.31
CA THR A 16 -1.82 6.23 14.45
C THR A 16 -1.75 5.51 13.12
N GLY A 17 -1.03 6.08 12.16
CA GLY A 17 -0.66 5.41 10.91
C GLY A 17 0.14 4.13 11.15
N LEU A 18 0.37 3.37 10.08
CA LEU A 18 1.02 2.06 10.19
C LEU A 18 2.40 2.15 10.85
N GLN A 19 3.25 3.09 10.45
CA GLN A 19 4.62 3.22 10.95
C GLN A 19 4.63 3.54 12.45
N GLN A 20 3.82 4.50 12.87
CA GLN A 20 3.67 4.92 14.26
C GLN A 20 3.15 3.78 15.14
N SER A 21 2.15 3.06 14.64
CA SER A 21 1.56 1.92 15.35
C SER A 21 2.56 0.77 15.51
N LEU A 22 3.36 0.47 14.48
CA LEU A 22 4.43 -0.53 14.55
C LEU A 22 5.57 -0.11 15.48
N LEU A 23 5.90 1.19 15.55
CA LEU A 23 6.86 1.71 16.54
C LEU A 23 6.33 1.48 17.96
N VAL A 24 5.08 1.81 18.24
CA VAL A 24 4.50 1.58 19.58
C VAL A 24 4.37 0.10 19.89
N LEU A 25 4.13 -0.75 18.90
CA LEU A 25 4.22 -2.20 19.06
C LEU A 25 5.63 -2.64 19.48
N ALA A 26 6.67 -2.11 18.84
CA ALA A 26 8.06 -2.43 19.18
C ALA A 26 8.44 -1.95 20.59
N LEU A 27 7.90 -0.81 21.01
CA LEU A 27 8.08 -0.26 22.36
C LEU A 27 7.16 -0.92 23.41
N SER A 28 6.18 -1.74 23.00
CA SER A 28 5.28 -2.42 23.92
C SER A 28 6.08 -3.30 24.89
N ARG A 29 5.76 -3.19 26.19
CA ARG A 29 6.45 -3.93 27.28
C ARG A 29 7.94 -3.61 27.44
N SER A 30 8.41 -2.49 26.89
CA SER A 30 9.77 -1.99 27.15
C SER A 30 9.93 -1.26 28.49
N ASN A 31 8.87 -1.24 29.31
CA ASN A 31 8.77 -0.45 30.56
C ASN A 31 8.92 1.07 30.34
N LYS A 32 8.68 1.53 29.10
CA LYS A 32 8.64 2.94 28.72
C LYS A 32 7.25 3.51 28.87
N LYS A 33 7.17 4.75 29.32
CA LYS A 33 5.94 5.50 29.44
C LYS A 33 5.66 6.21 28.12
N ILE A 34 4.68 5.69 27.38
CA ILE A 34 4.39 6.09 26.01
C ILE A 34 3.04 6.79 25.95
N LEU A 35 2.99 7.97 25.34
CA LEU A 35 1.75 8.67 25.01
C LEU A 35 1.58 8.67 23.48
N HIS A 36 0.54 8.01 23.00
CA HIS A 36 0.23 7.88 21.58
C HIS A 36 -1.04 8.68 21.27
N VAL A 37 -0.89 9.77 20.51
CA VAL A 37 -1.97 10.71 20.20
C VAL A 37 -2.28 10.72 18.71
N ASP A 38 -3.53 10.98 18.36
CA ASP A 38 -3.95 11.23 16.97
C ASP A 38 -4.92 12.41 16.95
N ARG A 39 -4.80 13.27 15.94
CA ARG A 39 -5.73 14.37 15.72
C ARG A 39 -7.10 13.90 15.23
N ASN A 40 -7.13 12.74 14.56
CA ASN A 40 -8.36 12.14 14.07
C ASN A 40 -9.07 11.42 15.21
N ASP A 41 -10.39 11.27 15.08
CA ASP A 41 -11.23 10.48 15.98
C ASP A 41 -11.26 8.98 15.63
N PHE A 42 -10.47 8.56 14.64
CA PHE A 42 -10.28 7.18 14.19
C PHE A 42 -8.80 6.79 14.14
N TYR A 43 -8.54 5.48 14.11
CA TYR A 43 -7.18 4.92 13.96
C TYR A 43 -6.77 4.78 12.50
N GLY A 44 -5.46 4.76 12.25
CA GLY A 44 -4.87 4.31 10.98
C GLY A 44 -4.43 5.42 10.05
N GLY A 45 -4.75 6.69 10.32
CA GLY A 45 -4.26 7.83 9.52
C GLY A 45 -4.54 7.67 8.02
N ASN A 46 -3.48 7.60 7.20
CA ASN A 46 -3.57 7.39 5.75
C ASN A 46 -3.99 5.95 5.37
N GLU A 47 -3.84 4.99 6.28
CA GLU A 47 -4.22 3.59 6.11
C GLU A 47 -5.62 3.27 6.68
N ALA A 48 -6.36 4.27 7.16
CA ALA A 48 -7.68 4.06 7.77
C ALA A 48 -8.65 3.32 6.83
N ALA A 49 -9.60 2.60 7.43
CA ALA A 49 -10.68 1.95 6.71
C ALA A 49 -12.03 2.35 7.31
N PHE A 50 -13.01 2.62 6.45
CA PHE A 50 -14.27 3.23 6.84
C PHE A 50 -15.49 2.43 6.39
N SER A 51 -16.56 2.47 7.18
CA SER A 51 -17.89 2.13 6.69
C SER A 51 -18.38 3.12 5.62
N LEU A 52 -19.47 2.80 4.91
CA LEU A 52 -20.02 3.68 3.86
C LEU A 52 -20.34 5.10 4.36
N GLN A 53 -20.90 5.20 5.56
CA GLN A 53 -21.27 6.47 6.18
C GLN A 53 -20.05 7.25 6.64
N GLU A 54 -19.08 6.59 7.28
CA GLU A 54 -17.83 7.22 7.70
C GLU A 54 -17.04 7.73 6.49
N ALA A 55 -16.96 6.97 5.41
CA ALA A 55 -16.30 7.41 4.18
C ALA A 55 -16.96 8.66 3.57
N ARG A 56 -18.31 8.74 3.62
CA ARG A 56 -19.04 9.95 3.18
C ARG A 56 -18.74 11.15 4.07
N SER A 57 -18.81 10.99 5.39
CA SER A 57 -18.46 12.04 6.34
C SER A 57 -17.02 12.51 6.14
N TRP A 58 -16.07 11.58 6.03
CA TRP A 58 -14.65 11.85 5.81
C TRP A 58 -14.40 12.66 4.52
N VAL A 59 -15.14 12.39 3.44
CA VAL A 59 -15.06 13.18 2.20
C VAL A 59 -15.62 14.59 2.37
N ILE A 60 -16.74 14.75 3.08
CA ILE A 60 -17.45 16.03 3.26
C ILE A 60 -16.72 16.95 4.25
N GLU A 61 -16.28 16.41 5.39
CA GLU A 61 -15.77 17.19 6.54
C GLU A 61 -14.40 17.84 6.31
N ARG A 62 -13.81 17.67 5.11
CA ARG A 62 -12.52 18.28 4.68
C ARG A 62 -11.49 18.30 5.81
N PRO A 63 -10.94 17.15 6.25
CA PRO A 63 -9.85 17.15 7.21
C PRO A 63 -8.69 17.99 6.64
N SER A 64 -8.45 19.14 7.28
CA SER A 64 -7.47 20.17 6.89
C SER A 64 -6.02 19.67 6.91
N SER A 65 -5.81 18.45 7.40
CA SER A 65 -4.52 17.78 7.56
C SER A 65 -4.02 17.06 6.32
N TYR A 66 -4.86 16.82 5.31
CA TYR A 66 -4.42 16.11 4.11
C TYR A 66 -4.33 17.07 2.93
N SER A 67 -3.20 17.03 2.22
CA SER A 67 -3.02 17.70 0.92
C SER A 67 -3.76 16.93 -0.18
N LEU A 68 -5.07 16.71 -0.01
CA LEU A 68 -5.91 15.97 -0.95
C LEU A 68 -6.42 16.92 -2.04
N GLY A 69 -6.32 16.45 -3.29
CA GLY A 69 -6.93 17.11 -4.45
C GLY A 69 -8.45 16.91 -4.49
N ALA A 70 -9.00 16.65 -5.68
CA ALA A 70 -10.43 16.42 -5.87
C ALA A 70 -10.92 15.16 -5.11
N ARG A 71 -12.08 15.26 -4.47
CA ARG A 71 -12.75 14.16 -3.77
C ARG A 71 -14.21 14.12 -4.19
N ALA A 72 -14.72 12.94 -4.46
CA ALA A 72 -16.11 12.73 -4.79
C ALA A 72 -16.60 11.40 -4.20
N VAL A 73 -17.87 11.38 -3.80
CA VAL A 73 -18.60 10.13 -3.55
C VAL A 73 -19.79 10.15 -4.46
N GLU A 74 -19.85 9.21 -5.39
CA GLU A 74 -20.95 9.06 -6.31
C GLU A 74 -21.68 7.75 -6.05
N LYS A 75 -23.00 7.80 -6.14
CA LYS A 75 -23.85 6.62 -6.27
C LYS A 75 -24.51 6.71 -7.65
N PRO A 76 -24.15 5.85 -8.62
CA PRO A 76 -24.73 5.90 -9.95
C PRO A 76 -26.26 5.78 -9.87
N SER A 77 -26.95 6.69 -10.56
CA SER A 77 -28.41 6.67 -10.69
C SER A 77 -28.81 5.77 -11.85
N GLY A 78 -28.79 4.45 -11.66
CA GLY A 78 -29.25 3.50 -12.68
C GLY A 78 -30.77 3.30 -12.65
N PRO A 79 -31.43 3.05 -13.80
CA PRO A 79 -32.87 2.79 -13.84
C PRO A 79 -33.22 1.49 -13.11
N ASP A 80 -34.22 1.56 -12.24
CA ASP A 80 -34.87 0.46 -11.50
C ASP A 80 -35.66 -0.50 -12.43
N GLU A 81 -35.22 -0.74 -13.67
CA GLU A 81 -35.99 -1.51 -14.67
C GLU A 81 -35.66 -3.01 -14.71
N SER A 82 -34.77 -3.50 -13.86
CA SER A 82 -34.54 -4.94 -13.72
C SER A 82 -34.47 -5.24 -12.23
N GLY A 83 -35.50 -5.91 -11.70
CA GLY A 83 -35.72 -6.22 -10.27
C GLY A 83 -34.67 -7.12 -9.59
N ALA A 84 -33.43 -7.07 -10.04
CA ALA A 84 -32.28 -7.84 -9.57
C ALA A 84 -31.02 -6.96 -9.45
N SER A 85 -31.13 -5.69 -9.05
CA SER A 85 -29.95 -4.90 -8.68
C SER A 85 -29.56 -5.21 -7.23
N THR A 86 -28.40 -5.83 -7.01
CA THR A 86 -27.84 -6.00 -5.66
C THR A 86 -27.57 -4.60 -5.11
N LYS A 87 -28.45 -4.14 -4.21
CA LYS A 87 -28.34 -2.86 -3.53
C LYS A 87 -27.13 -2.89 -2.59
N LEU A 88 -26.55 -1.72 -2.32
CA LEU A 88 -25.59 -1.58 -1.22
C LEU A 88 -26.21 -2.12 0.07
N GLY A 89 -25.44 -2.90 0.82
CA GLY A 89 -25.84 -3.40 2.13
C GLY A 89 -25.81 -2.30 3.21
N PRO A 90 -26.02 -2.67 4.48
CA PRO A 90 -25.88 -1.74 5.61
C PRO A 90 -24.48 -1.15 5.66
N SER A 91 -24.35 0.13 6.09
CA SER A 91 -23.07 0.87 6.11
C SER A 91 -21.92 0.08 6.75
N ARG A 92 -22.18 -0.54 7.92
CA ARG A 92 -21.19 -1.28 8.72
C ARG A 92 -20.76 -2.61 8.10
N ALA A 93 -21.41 -3.05 7.03
CA ALA A 93 -21.01 -4.26 6.30
C ALA A 93 -19.86 -4.00 5.32
N TYR A 94 -19.32 -2.77 5.32
CA TYR A 94 -18.24 -2.33 4.45
C TYR A 94 -17.04 -1.86 5.28
N SER A 95 -15.85 -2.14 4.77
CA SER A 95 -14.59 -1.58 5.26
C SER A 95 -13.79 -1.07 4.06
N LEU A 96 -13.92 0.23 3.80
CA LEU A 96 -13.33 0.93 2.67
C LEU A 96 -11.95 1.46 3.04
N SER A 97 -10.89 0.72 2.71
CA SER A 97 -9.51 1.12 2.99
C SER A 97 -9.07 2.29 2.11
N LEU A 98 -8.54 3.35 2.73
CA LEU A 98 -7.95 4.49 2.01
C LEU A 98 -6.64 4.13 1.31
N ALA A 99 -5.97 3.08 1.77
CA ALA A 99 -4.69 2.62 1.26
C ALA A 99 -4.70 1.09 1.10
N PRO A 100 -5.31 0.59 0.01
CA PRO A 100 -5.30 -0.82 -0.30
C PRO A 100 -3.87 -1.24 -0.67
N HIS A 101 -3.39 -2.31 -0.04
CA HIS A 101 -2.04 -2.82 -0.22
C HIS A 101 -2.07 -4.35 -0.25
N LEU A 102 -1.08 -4.91 -0.94
CA LEU A 102 -0.72 -6.32 -0.82
C LEU A 102 0.56 -6.48 -0.02
N ILE A 103 0.66 -7.59 0.72
CA ILE A 103 1.83 -7.94 1.51
C ILE A 103 2.45 -9.18 0.89
N PHE A 104 3.65 -9.04 0.31
CA PHE A 104 4.41 -10.21 -0.15
C PHE A 104 4.71 -11.15 1.03
N THR A 105 4.68 -12.47 0.81
CA THR A 105 4.93 -13.47 1.86
C THR A 105 6.36 -13.40 2.43
N ARG A 106 7.32 -12.84 1.68
CA ARG A 106 8.68 -12.51 2.18
C ARG A 106 8.82 -11.07 2.69
N SER A 107 7.74 -10.36 2.93
CA SER A 107 7.79 -9.04 3.55
C SER A 107 8.41 -9.12 4.95
N ALA A 108 9.32 -8.20 5.27
CA ALA A 108 9.91 -8.07 6.61
C ALA A 108 8.85 -7.77 7.70
N LEU A 109 7.67 -7.27 7.30
CA LEU A 109 6.55 -7.04 8.20
C LEU A 109 6.05 -8.34 8.85
N LEU A 110 5.95 -9.44 8.09
CA LEU A 110 5.32 -10.67 8.56
C LEU A 110 6.08 -11.32 9.73
N PRO A 111 7.42 -11.47 9.70
CA PRO A 111 8.19 -11.92 10.86
C PRO A 111 7.99 -11.05 12.11
N ILE A 112 7.84 -9.72 11.96
CA ILE A 112 7.58 -8.80 13.08
C ILE A 112 6.21 -9.07 13.70
N LEU A 113 5.17 -9.29 12.88
CA LEU A 113 3.83 -9.65 13.38
C LEU A 113 3.82 -11.02 14.08
N VAL A 114 4.64 -11.95 13.63
CA VAL A 114 4.81 -13.27 14.25
C VAL A 114 5.53 -13.14 15.59
N SER A 115 6.71 -12.51 15.63
CA SER A 115 7.55 -12.41 16.83
C SER A 115 6.88 -11.59 17.95
N SER A 116 6.12 -10.55 17.59
CA SER A 116 5.32 -9.75 18.54
C SER A 116 4.03 -10.45 19.00
N LYS A 117 3.70 -11.63 18.46
CA LYS A 117 2.49 -12.42 18.73
C LYS A 117 1.17 -11.74 18.34
N VAL A 118 1.21 -10.63 17.63
CA VAL A 118 0.00 -9.90 17.23
C VAL A 118 -0.75 -10.56 16.07
N HIS A 119 -0.06 -11.40 15.27
CA HIS A 119 -0.66 -12.22 14.22
C HIS A 119 -1.88 -13.04 14.68
N ARG A 120 -2.01 -13.34 15.97
CA ARG A 120 -3.18 -14.07 16.53
C ARG A 120 -4.50 -13.32 16.41
N GLN A 121 -4.45 -12.01 16.18
CA GLN A 121 -5.61 -11.14 15.98
C GLN A 121 -5.77 -10.73 14.51
N LEU A 122 -4.92 -11.25 13.63
CA LEU A 122 -4.91 -10.90 12.21
C LEU A 122 -5.22 -12.15 11.39
N GLU A 123 -6.08 -11.98 10.39
CA GLU A 123 -6.35 -13.00 9.40
C GLU A 123 -5.89 -12.51 8.03
N PHE A 124 -5.20 -13.38 7.30
CA PHE A 124 -4.67 -13.09 5.97
C PHE A 124 -5.26 -14.05 4.95
N LEU A 125 -5.57 -13.52 3.77
CA LEU A 125 -6.05 -14.30 2.64
C LEU A 125 -5.08 -14.19 1.46
N PRO A 126 -4.97 -15.22 0.61
CA PRO A 126 -4.07 -15.19 -0.52
C PRO A 126 -4.57 -14.26 -1.64
N VAL A 127 -3.63 -13.60 -2.30
CA VAL A 127 -3.83 -12.92 -3.58
C VAL A 127 -3.42 -13.89 -4.68
N GLY A 128 -4.40 -14.37 -5.45
CA GLY A 128 -4.21 -15.58 -6.28
C GLY A 128 -3.98 -15.34 -7.76
N SER A 129 -4.16 -14.11 -8.27
CA SER A 129 -4.04 -13.88 -9.70
C SER A 129 -3.60 -12.46 -10.04
N TRP A 130 -2.92 -12.36 -11.18
CA TRP A 130 -2.49 -11.12 -11.79
C TRP A 130 -2.99 -11.12 -13.23
N TRP A 131 -3.41 -9.96 -13.73
CA TRP A 131 -4.03 -9.81 -15.05
C TRP A 131 -3.47 -8.59 -15.75
N VAL A 132 -3.31 -8.68 -17.07
CA VAL A 132 -2.98 -7.55 -17.94
C VAL A 132 -4.18 -7.20 -18.78
N PHE A 133 -4.52 -5.92 -18.81
CA PHE A 133 -5.49 -5.37 -19.76
C PHE A 133 -4.83 -5.19 -21.13
N ASN A 134 -5.46 -5.78 -22.15
CA ASN A 134 -5.06 -5.66 -23.53
C ASN A 134 -6.20 -4.95 -24.28
N ARG A 135 -5.91 -3.78 -24.82
CA ARG A 135 -6.81 -3.12 -25.78
C ARG A 135 -6.79 -3.93 -27.07
N SER A 136 -7.96 -4.22 -27.65
CA SER A 136 -7.99 -4.90 -28.95
C SER A 136 -7.26 -4.03 -29.97
N PRO A 137 -6.41 -4.61 -30.84
CA PRO A 137 -5.83 -3.85 -31.93
C PRO A 137 -6.96 -3.25 -32.78
N GLU A 138 -6.81 -1.98 -33.14
CA GLU A 138 -7.63 -1.31 -34.17
C GLU A 138 -7.23 -1.85 -35.55
N ASP A 139 -7.31 -3.18 -35.72
CA ASP A 139 -7.01 -3.82 -36.99
C ASP A 139 -8.30 -3.81 -37.85
N PRO A 140 -8.32 -3.09 -38.98
CA PRO A 140 -9.51 -2.99 -39.84
C PRO A 140 -9.90 -4.34 -40.48
N SER A 141 -9.07 -5.37 -40.34
CA SER A 141 -9.35 -6.75 -40.79
C SER A 141 -9.93 -7.66 -39.70
N SER A 142 -9.96 -7.20 -38.44
CA SER A 142 -10.49 -7.97 -37.31
C SER A 142 -12.00 -7.79 -37.16
N SER A 143 -12.71 -8.86 -36.77
CA SER A 143 -14.16 -8.82 -36.53
C SER A 143 -14.52 -7.68 -35.56
N PRO A 144 -15.57 -6.87 -35.82
CA PRO A 144 -15.98 -5.70 -35.01
C PRO A 144 -16.47 -6.04 -33.59
N THR A 145 -16.21 -7.26 -33.11
CA THR A 145 -16.66 -7.84 -31.84
C THR A 145 -15.54 -8.07 -30.83
N ALA A 146 -14.27 -7.83 -31.19
CA ALA A 146 -13.16 -7.99 -30.25
C ALA A 146 -13.08 -6.78 -29.31
N GLY A 147 -13.84 -6.82 -28.22
CA GLY A 147 -13.72 -5.85 -27.13
C GLY A 147 -12.37 -5.95 -26.38
N PRO A 148 -12.11 -5.04 -25.43
CA PRO A 148 -10.93 -5.14 -24.57
C PRO A 148 -10.90 -6.48 -23.82
N LYS A 149 -9.69 -7.02 -23.60
CA LYS A 149 -9.48 -8.36 -23.01
C LYS A 149 -8.54 -8.31 -21.82
N LEU A 150 -8.91 -9.01 -20.75
CA LEU A 150 -8.01 -9.33 -19.65
C LEU A 150 -7.32 -10.67 -19.90
N THR A 151 -5.99 -10.70 -19.78
CA THR A 151 -5.18 -11.92 -19.90
C THR A 151 -4.50 -12.21 -18.58
N LYS A 152 -4.64 -13.43 -18.05
CA LYS A 152 -4.01 -13.84 -16.79
C LYS A 152 -2.50 -13.95 -16.98
N ILE A 153 -1.74 -13.37 -16.05
CA ILE A 153 -0.29 -13.57 -15.95
C ILE A 153 -0.04 -14.94 -15.32
N PRO A 154 0.76 -15.83 -15.96
CA PRO A 154 1.17 -17.09 -15.37
C PRO A 154 1.87 -16.90 -14.02
N SER A 155 1.45 -17.65 -13.02
CA SER A 155 1.93 -17.56 -11.63
C SER A 155 3.17 -18.40 -11.34
N SER A 156 3.44 -19.42 -12.16
CA SER A 156 4.54 -20.37 -11.96
C SER A 156 5.28 -20.64 -13.26
N ARG A 157 6.44 -21.29 -13.16
CA ARG A 157 7.18 -21.74 -14.35
C ARG A 157 6.35 -22.76 -15.13
N GLU A 158 5.67 -23.63 -14.41
CA GLU A 158 4.75 -24.64 -14.92
C GLU A 158 3.61 -23.98 -15.70
N ASP A 159 3.01 -22.90 -15.17
CA ASP A 159 1.97 -22.13 -15.87
C ASP A 159 2.51 -21.49 -17.16
N VAL A 160 3.75 -20.97 -17.14
CA VAL A 160 4.40 -20.42 -18.33
C VAL A 160 4.57 -21.50 -19.40
N PHE A 161 4.99 -22.71 -19.00
CA PHE A 161 5.13 -23.82 -19.94
C PHE A 161 3.80 -24.32 -20.49
N ALA A 162 2.76 -24.37 -19.65
CA ALA A 162 1.42 -24.81 -20.03
C ALA A 162 0.63 -23.79 -20.87
N SER A 163 1.03 -22.51 -20.87
CA SER A 163 0.29 -21.45 -21.57
C SER A 163 0.40 -21.55 -23.09
N ASP A 164 -0.70 -21.78 -23.80
CA ASP A 164 -0.74 -21.74 -25.27
C ASP A 164 -0.70 -20.31 -25.83
N ALA A 165 -0.82 -19.29 -24.97
CA ALA A 165 -0.80 -17.89 -25.36
C ALA A 165 0.61 -17.34 -25.64
N ILE A 166 1.67 -18.08 -25.29
CA ILE A 166 3.06 -17.65 -25.46
C ILE A 166 3.77 -18.60 -26.44
N GLU A 167 4.37 -18.06 -27.50
CA GLU A 167 5.15 -18.87 -28.43
C GLU A 167 6.33 -19.59 -27.76
N ILE A 168 6.67 -20.78 -28.25
CA ILE A 168 7.72 -21.64 -27.66
C ILE A 168 9.08 -20.92 -27.56
N ARG A 169 9.44 -20.12 -28.57
CA ARG A 169 10.70 -19.35 -28.55
C ARG A 169 10.69 -18.32 -27.42
N SER A 170 9.57 -17.61 -27.27
CA SER A 170 9.34 -16.59 -26.24
C SER A 170 9.33 -17.21 -24.84
N LYS A 171 8.75 -18.41 -24.66
CA LYS A 171 8.82 -19.17 -23.40
C LYS A 171 10.25 -19.43 -22.95
N ARG A 172 11.15 -19.86 -23.87
CA ARG A 172 12.56 -20.12 -23.53
C ARG A 172 13.29 -18.86 -23.07
N ALA A 173 13.10 -17.74 -23.78
CA ALA A 173 13.69 -16.47 -23.40
C ALA A 173 13.16 -15.98 -22.05
N LEU A 174 11.85 -16.11 -21.80
CA LEU A 174 11.22 -15.75 -20.55
C LEU A 174 11.76 -16.60 -19.39
N VAL A 175 11.85 -17.91 -19.54
CA VAL A 175 12.40 -18.79 -18.49
C VAL A 175 13.86 -18.47 -18.19
N LYS A 176 14.67 -18.15 -19.21
CA LYS A 176 16.05 -17.68 -19.01
C LYS A 176 16.08 -16.40 -18.18
N PHE A 177 15.23 -15.42 -18.50
CA PHE A 177 15.09 -14.19 -17.75
C PHE A 177 14.62 -14.43 -16.30
N LEU A 178 13.56 -15.21 -16.09
CA LEU A 178 13.05 -15.51 -14.74
C LEU A 178 14.08 -16.26 -13.87
N ARG A 179 14.93 -17.11 -14.47
CA ARG A 179 16.05 -17.74 -13.76
C ARG A 179 17.10 -16.69 -13.36
N PHE A 180 17.45 -15.78 -14.27
CA PHE A 180 18.35 -14.68 -13.98
C PHE A 180 17.84 -13.82 -12.81
N VAL A 181 16.57 -13.38 -12.85
CA VAL A 181 15.99 -12.51 -11.80
C VAL A 181 16.00 -13.17 -10.42
N ALA A 182 15.92 -14.50 -10.34
CA ALA A 182 15.97 -15.21 -9.06
C ALA A 182 17.30 -15.00 -8.31
N GLU A 183 18.39 -14.70 -9.02
CA GLU A 183 19.77 -14.59 -8.51
C GLU A 183 20.50 -13.36 -9.09
N TYR A 184 19.77 -12.31 -9.43
CA TYR A 184 20.33 -11.15 -10.15
C TYR A 184 21.43 -10.42 -9.35
N GLU A 185 21.37 -10.43 -8.01
CA GLU A 185 22.37 -9.80 -7.16
C GLU A 185 23.76 -10.44 -7.31
N ALA A 186 23.81 -11.73 -7.67
CA ALA A 186 25.07 -12.45 -7.92
C ALA A 186 25.61 -12.21 -9.35
N GLN A 187 24.87 -11.50 -10.20
CA GLN A 187 25.17 -11.27 -11.62
C GLN A 187 25.16 -9.77 -11.94
N ALA A 188 25.81 -8.98 -11.08
CA ALA A 188 25.87 -7.52 -11.16
C ALA A 188 26.41 -7.00 -12.51
N ASP A 189 27.42 -7.67 -13.04
CA ASP A 189 28.04 -7.42 -14.33
C ASP A 189 27.04 -7.42 -15.51
N VAL A 190 25.93 -8.16 -15.38
CA VAL A 190 24.90 -8.26 -16.41
C VAL A 190 23.96 -7.05 -16.42
N TRP A 191 23.53 -6.57 -15.24
CA TRP A 191 22.46 -5.56 -15.13
C TRP A 191 22.94 -4.18 -14.71
N GLU A 192 24.09 -4.03 -14.05
CA GLU A 192 24.64 -2.73 -13.62
C GLU A 192 24.79 -1.74 -14.79
N PRO A 193 25.25 -2.13 -16.00
CA PRO A 193 25.29 -1.22 -17.15
C PRO A 193 23.92 -0.67 -17.57
N PHE A 194 22.84 -1.33 -17.15
CA PHE A 194 21.46 -0.96 -17.43
C PHE A 194 20.72 -0.39 -16.22
N ALA A 195 21.35 -0.29 -15.04
CA ALA A 195 20.67 -0.06 -13.77
C ALA A 195 19.72 1.14 -13.79
N SER A 196 20.18 2.29 -14.28
CA SER A 196 19.42 3.54 -14.37
C SER A 196 18.63 3.70 -15.68
N ARG A 197 18.76 2.76 -16.61
CA ARG A 197 18.04 2.77 -17.90
C ARG A 197 16.63 2.18 -17.72
N PRO A 198 15.68 2.51 -18.62
CA PRO A 198 14.36 1.90 -18.61
C PRO A 198 14.45 0.37 -18.64
N PHE A 199 13.64 -0.30 -17.82
CA PHE A 199 13.65 -1.75 -17.72
C PHE A 199 13.35 -2.44 -19.06
N THR A 200 12.50 -1.83 -19.89
CA THR A 200 12.18 -2.31 -21.25
C THR A 200 13.42 -2.38 -22.14
N ASP A 201 14.37 -1.47 -22.00
CA ASP A 201 15.63 -1.50 -22.76
C ASP A 201 16.44 -2.74 -22.40
N PHE A 202 16.52 -3.07 -21.10
CA PHE A 202 17.22 -4.26 -20.63
C PHE A 202 16.58 -5.55 -21.17
N LEU A 203 15.23 -5.62 -21.19
CA LEU A 203 14.50 -6.75 -21.75
C LEU A 203 14.80 -6.94 -23.25
N VAL A 204 14.85 -5.86 -24.02
CA VAL A 204 15.08 -5.88 -25.48
C VAL A 204 16.55 -6.10 -25.81
N GLU A 205 17.45 -5.34 -25.20
CA GLU A 205 18.85 -5.30 -25.59
C GLU A 205 19.65 -6.48 -25.05
N HIS A 206 19.42 -6.91 -23.81
CA HIS A 206 20.16 -8.01 -23.22
C HIS A 206 19.45 -9.36 -23.40
N PHE A 207 18.18 -9.45 -22.99
CA PHE A 207 17.44 -10.71 -23.00
C PHE A 207 16.75 -11.04 -24.33
N LYS A 208 16.66 -10.05 -25.24
CA LYS A 208 15.98 -10.17 -26.53
C LYS A 208 14.52 -10.65 -26.39
N LEU A 209 13.83 -10.16 -25.36
CA LEU A 209 12.44 -10.52 -25.07
C LEU A 209 11.47 -9.76 -26.00
N PRO A 210 10.50 -10.45 -26.64
CA PRO A 210 9.44 -9.82 -27.43
C PRO A 210 8.61 -8.82 -26.62
N LYS A 211 8.08 -7.79 -27.29
CA LYS A 211 7.30 -6.71 -26.67
C LYS A 211 6.07 -7.23 -25.92
N ASP A 212 5.43 -8.27 -26.43
CA ASP A 212 4.20 -8.86 -25.86
C ASP A 212 4.43 -9.43 -24.44
N LEU A 213 5.69 -9.65 -24.03
CA LEU A 213 6.07 -10.10 -22.70
C LEU A 213 6.48 -8.96 -21.76
N HIS A 214 6.54 -7.72 -22.24
CA HIS A 214 6.97 -6.58 -21.42
C HIS A 214 5.89 -6.22 -20.40
N ASP A 215 4.63 -6.08 -20.81
CA ASP A 215 3.53 -5.70 -19.90
C ASP A 215 3.31 -6.69 -18.76
N PRO A 216 3.32 -8.03 -18.98
CA PRO A 216 3.28 -8.98 -17.88
C PRO A 216 4.43 -8.80 -16.87
N LEU A 217 5.65 -8.49 -17.32
CA LEU A 217 6.80 -8.28 -16.44
C LEU A 217 6.73 -6.91 -15.73
N LEU A 218 6.28 -5.87 -16.43
CA LEU A 218 6.04 -4.54 -15.87
C LEU A 218 4.95 -4.57 -14.80
N ALA A 219 3.88 -5.34 -15.00
CA ALA A 219 2.83 -5.55 -14.00
C ALA A 219 3.42 -6.02 -12.66
N LEU A 220 4.37 -6.96 -12.67
CA LEU A 220 5.00 -7.47 -11.44
C LEU A 220 5.83 -6.43 -10.69
N THR A 221 6.15 -5.30 -11.32
CA THR A 221 6.89 -4.22 -10.68
C THR A 221 6.03 -3.37 -9.75
N LEU A 222 4.70 -3.33 -9.90
CA LEU A 222 3.84 -2.38 -9.15
C LEU A 222 4.35 -0.93 -9.23
N SER A 223 5.01 -0.56 -10.34
CA SER A 223 5.51 0.80 -10.56
C SER A 223 4.37 1.68 -11.03
N LEU A 224 4.08 2.76 -10.30
CA LEU A 224 3.08 3.77 -10.66
C LEU A 224 3.64 4.81 -11.64
N GLU A 225 4.90 4.68 -12.05
CA GLU A 225 5.50 5.56 -13.05
C GLU A 225 5.31 4.97 -14.44
N HIS A 226 5.31 5.84 -15.46
CA HIS A 226 5.33 5.44 -16.86
C HIS A 226 6.47 4.42 -17.10
N HIS A 227 6.26 3.43 -17.98
CA HIS A 227 7.24 2.34 -18.20
C HIS A 227 8.64 2.84 -18.61
N SER A 228 8.73 4.02 -19.24
CA SER A 228 9.99 4.68 -19.59
C SER A 228 10.80 5.19 -18.40
N HIS A 229 10.17 5.39 -17.24
CA HIS A 229 10.82 5.86 -16.01
C HIS A 229 11.07 4.72 -15.01
N THR A 230 10.44 3.55 -15.23
CA THR A 230 10.69 2.37 -14.41
C THR A 230 12.09 1.81 -14.72
N THR A 231 13.04 2.06 -13.83
CA THR A 231 14.44 1.68 -14.00
C THR A 231 14.67 0.16 -13.86
N THR A 232 15.73 -0.34 -14.50
CA THR A 232 16.08 -1.76 -14.44
C THR A 232 16.33 -2.25 -13.02
N ILE A 233 17.05 -1.50 -12.18
CA ILE A 233 17.31 -1.89 -10.79
C ILE A 233 16.02 -2.01 -9.97
N LEU A 234 15.11 -1.04 -10.12
CA LEU A 234 13.83 -1.05 -9.42
C LEU A 234 12.99 -2.25 -9.85
N ALA A 235 12.91 -2.50 -11.15
CA ALA A 235 12.17 -3.62 -11.71
C ALA A 235 12.72 -4.97 -11.22
N LEU A 236 14.05 -5.18 -11.29
CA LEU A 236 14.69 -6.42 -10.84
C LEU A 236 14.42 -6.70 -9.36
N GLN A 237 14.59 -5.71 -8.48
CA GLN A 237 14.29 -5.84 -7.04
C GLN A 237 12.85 -6.27 -6.79
N ARG A 238 11.89 -5.65 -7.49
CA ARG A 238 10.46 -5.89 -7.25
C ARG A 238 9.98 -7.19 -7.86
N ILE A 239 10.43 -7.55 -9.07
CA ILE A 239 10.13 -8.83 -9.70
C ILE A 239 10.79 -9.97 -8.91
N ALA A 240 12.05 -9.82 -8.46
CA ALA A 240 12.71 -10.81 -7.62
C ALA A 240 11.94 -11.05 -6.32
N ARG A 241 11.46 -9.98 -5.66
CA ARG A 241 10.60 -10.10 -4.48
C ARG A 241 9.31 -10.86 -4.79
N HIS A 242 8.64 -10.57 -5.90
CA HIS A 242 7.46 -11.32 -6.33
C HIS A 242 7.77 -12.81 -6.50
N LEU A 243 8.77 -13.16 -7.31
CA LEU A 243 9.15 -14.54 -7.60
C LEU A 243 9.57 -15.31 -6.34
N ARG A 244 10.37 -14.71 -5.46
CA ARG A 244 10.84 -15.34 -4.22
C ARG A 244 9.74 -15.52 -3.18
N SER A 245 8.65 -14.78 -3.29
CA SER A 245 7.51 -14.87 -2.39
C SER A 245 6.54 -16.01 -2.77
N MET A 246 6.55 -16.43 -4.03
CA MET A 246 5.72 -17.54 -4.49
C MET A 246 6.01 -18.82 -3.71
N GLY A 247 4.96 -19.51 -3.26
CA GLY A 247 5.10 -20.83 -2.64
C GLY A 247 5.41 -20.84 -1.14
N VAL A 248 5.70 -19.68 -0.52
CA VAL A 248 6.20 -19.62 0.87
C VAL A 248 5.18 -20.11 1.90
N PHE A 249 3.89 -19.81 1.72
CA PHE A 249 2.81 -20.23 2.62
C PHE A 249 1.80 -21.18 1.96
N GLY A 250 2.11 -21.67 0.76
CA GLY A 250 1.22 -22.50 -0.03
C GLY A 250 1.49 -22.32 -1.53
N ALA A 251 1.07 -23.31 -2.32
CA ALA A 251 1.25 -23.27 -3.77
C ALA A 251 0.53 -22.07 -4.40
N GLY A 252 1.08 -21.56 -5.51
CA GLY A 252 0.41 -20.66 -6.46
C GLY A 252 0.04 -19.24 -5.99
N PHE A 253 0.53 -18.78 -4.85
CA PHE A 253 0.48 -17.35 -4.48
C PHE A 253 1.79 -16.90 -3.80
N GLY A 254 2.05 -15.60 -3.88
CA GLY A 254 3.21 -14.95 -3.27
C GLY A 254 2.87 -13.68 -2.50
N SER A 255 1.59 -13.34 -2.39
CA SER A 255 1.11 -12.16 -1.70
C SER A 255 -0.16 -12.45 -0.92
N LEU A 256 -0.35 -11.67 0.13
CA LEU A 256 -1.43 -11.75 1.10
C LEU A 256 -2.15 -10.42 1.19
N ILE A 257 -3.40 -10.46 1.62
CA ILE A 257 -4.18 -9.30 2.04
C ILE A 257 -4.73 -9.54 3.45
N PRO A 258 -4.61 -8.58 4.38
CA PRO A 258 -5.30 -8.64 5.66
C PRO A 258 -6.81 -8.48 5.46
N LYS A 259 -7.62 -9.23 6.21
CA LYS A 259 -9.07 -9.04 6.24
C LYS A 259 -9.45 -7.70 6.89
N TRP A 260 -10.69 -7.28 6.67
CA TRP A 260 -11.38 -6.19 7.37
C TRP A 260 -10.85 -4.76 7.12
N GLY A 261 -10.16 -4.52 6.01
CA GLY A 261 -9.71 -3.17 5.63
C GLY A 261 -8.19 -3.01 5.49
N GLY A 262 -7.46 -4.12 5.40
CA GLY A 262 -6.05 -4.12 5.03
C GLY A 262 -5.12 -3.66 6.16
N LEU A 263 -4.29 -2.65 5.89
CA LEU A 263 -3.25 -2.20 6.84
C LEU A 263 -3.83 -1.47 8.07
N SER A 264 -5.07 -0.97 7.99
CA SER A 264 -5.77 -0.38 9.15
C SER A 264 -5.86 -1.37 10.31
N GLU A 265 -6.12 -2.64 10.03
CA GLU A 265 -6.28 -3.68 11.04
C GLU A 265 -4.95 -3.98 11.72
N ILE A 266 -3.85 -3.98 10.95
CA ILE A 266 -2.50 -4.13 11.48
C ILE A 266 -2.16 -2.96 12.42
N ALA A 267 -2.48 -1.72 12.02
CA ALA A 267 -2.27 -0.54 12.85
C ALA A 267 -3.06 -0.62 14.17
N GLN A 268 -4.34 -0.96 14.11
CA GLN A 268 -5.19 -1.10 15.30
C GLN A 268 -4.73 -2.21 16.25
N VAL A 269 -4.38 -3.38 15.70
CA VAL A 269 -3.86 -4.51 16.49
C VAL A 269 -2.52 -4.15 17.15
N ALA A 270 -1.65 -3.43 16.43
CA ALA A 270 -0.39 -2.92 16.97
C ALA A 270 -0.65 -1.91 18.12
N CYS A 271 -1.59 -0.97 17.94
CA CYS A 271 -2.01 -0.04 18.99
C CYS A 271 -2.57 -0.77 20.22
N ARG A 272 -3.40 -1.78 20.02
CA ARG A 272 -3.93 -2.60 21.13
C ARG A 272 -2.82 -3.29 21.90
N ALA A 273 -1.82 -3.85 21.22
CA ALA A 273 -0.66 -4.45 21.86
C ALA A 273 0.18 -3.41 22.62
N GLY A 274 0.30 -2.19 22.08
CA GLY A 274 0.87 -1.03 22.77
C GLY A 274 0.15 -0.71 24.08
N ALA A 275 -1.18 -0.62 24.03
CA ALA A 275 -2.02 -0.32 25.21
C ALA A 275 -1.88 -1.39 26.30
N VAL A 276 -1.89 -2.68 25.91
CA VAL A 276 -1.61 -3.79 26.84
C VAL A 276 -0.20 -3.68 27.44
N GLY A 277 0.74 -3.09 26.73
CA GLY A 277 2.09 -2.80 27.20
C GLY A 277 2.22 -1.56 28.08
N GLY A 278 1.13 -0.83 28.34
CA GLY A 278 1.09 0.36 29.20
C GLY A 278 1.12 1.70 28.47
N ALA A 279 1.05 1.73 27.13
CA ALA A 279 0.92 2.97 26.38
C ALA A 279 -0.46 3.61 26.58
N VAL A 280 -0.50 4.94 26.69
CA VAL A 280 -1.73 5.73 26.83
C VAL A 280 -2.12 6.31 25.48
N TYR A 281 -3.40 6.18 25.12
CA TYR A 281 -3.94 6.56 23.82
C TYR A 281 -4.93 7.71 23.91
N ILE A 282 -4.84 8.68 22.99
CA ILE A 282 -5.79 9.79 22.90
C ILE A 282 -6.07 10.12 21.43
N LEU A 283 -7.30 9.88 21.00
CA LEU A 283 -7.80 10.31 19.69
C LEU A 283 -8.43 11.72 19.78
N GLY A 284 -8.65 12.37 18.64
CA GLY A 284 -9.19 13.72 18.55
C GLY A 284 -8.26 14.81 19.12
N THR A 285 -7.01 14.47 19.42
CA THR A 285 -6.04 15.34 20.09
C THR A 285 -4.71 15.26 19.35
N GLY A 286 -4.40 16.27 18.54
CA GLY A 286 -3.12 16.36 17.84
C GLY A 286 -2.03 17.07 18.64
N VAL A 287 -0.78 16.94 18.19
CA VAL A 287 0.32 17.81 18.63
C VAL A 287 0.21 19.16 17.93
N VAL A 288 0.13 20.25 18.70
CA VAL A 288 -0.06 21.62 18.18
C VAL A 288 1.24 22.41 18.23
N ARG A 289 2.06 22.19 19.26
CA ARG A 289 3.34 22.89 19.44
C ARG A 289 4.38 21.97 20.06
N VAL A 290 5.63 22.19 19.67
CA VAL A 290 6.78 21.46 20.20
C VAL A 290 7.86 22.50 20.48
N GLU A 291 8.22 22.62 21.75
CA GLU A 291 9.20 23.57 22.25
C GLU A 291 10.32 22.78 22.90
N SER A 292 11.51 22.93 22.37
CA SER A 292 12.67 22.40 23.06
C SER A 292 13.01 23.27 24.25
N ASP A 293 13.20 22.66 25.42
CA ASP A 293 13.43 23.45 26.63
C ASP A 293 14.84 24.06 26.62
N GLU A 294 14.98 25.27 26.03
CA GLU A 294 15.89 26.37 26.44
C GLU A 294 16.97 26.06 27.49
N LYS A 295 16.49 25.66 28.68
CA LYS A 295 17.04 26.09 29.97
C LYS A 295 17.43 24.97 30.93
N VAL A 296 17.56 23.71 30.49
CA VAL A 296 18.19 22.65 31.30
C VAL A 296 19.50 22.27 30.64
N GLY A 297 20.47 23.16 30.81
CA GLY A 297 21.85 23.00 30.38
C GLY A 297 22.77 23.50 31.48
N GLU A 298 22.50 23.10 32.73
CA GLU A 298 23.55 23.09 33.74
C GLU A 298 24.36 21.81 33.49
N GLN A 299 25.63 21.99 33.14
CA GLN A 299 26.59 20.89 33.15
C GLN A 299 26.61 20.32 34.56
N ASN A 300 26.19 19.07 34.72
CA ASN A 300 26.66 18.30 35.86
C ASN A 300 28.17 18.11 35.69
N ASP A 301 28.89 18.19 36.80
CA ASP A 301 30.36 18.06 36.93
C ASP A 301 30.93 16.70 36.42
N ASP A 302 30.08 15.83 35.87
CA ASP A 302 30.37 14.43 35.51
C ASP A 302 30.28 14.15 33.97
N GLY A 303 30.19 15.18 33.13
CA GLY A 303 30.33 15.03 31.67
C GLY A 303 29.22 14.28 30.92
N SER A 304 28.15 13.83 31.59
CA SER A 304 26.99 13.21 30.94
C SER A 304 26.07 14.27 30.32
N SER A 305 25.84 14.21 29.00
CA SER A 305 24.85 15.06 28.32
C SER A 305 23.43 14.62 28.71
N GLN A 306 22.72 15.44 29.48
CA GLN A 306 21.31 15.18 29.81
C GLN A 306 20.47 15.30 28.52
N SER A 307 19.73 14.24 28.16
CA SER A 307 18.77 14.30 27.06
C SER A 307 17.76 15.40 27.36
N ARG A 308 17.69 16.38 26.46
CA ARG A 308 16.96 17.61 26.71
C ARG A 308 15.49 17.39 26.42
N ALA A 309 14.71 17.20 27.49
CA ALA A 309 13.27 17.01 27.39
C ALA A 309 12.61 18.12 26.56
N VAL A 310 11.61 17.71 25.80
CA VAL A 310 10.84 18.57 24.90
C VAL A 310 9.48 18.82 25.54
N ARG A 311 9.04 20.08 25.56
CA ARG A 311 7.68 20.45 25.96
C ARG A 311 6.76 20.33 24.76
N VAL A 312 5.68 19.59 24.92
CA VAL A 312 4.72 19.29 23.85
C VAL A 312 3.36 19.83 24.27
N GLY A 313 2.79 20.71 23.45
CA GLY A 313 1.43 21.18 23.61
C GLY A 313 0.49 20.41 22.69
N LEU A 314 -0.58 19.87 23.28
CA LEU A 314 -1.59 19.06 22.63
C LEU A 314 -2.88 19.86 22.41
N GLY A 315 -3.76 19.33 21.56
CA GLY A 315 -5.13 19.84 21.41
C GLY A 315 -5.86 19.95 22.76
N GLY A 316 -6.75 20.93 22.89
CA GLY A 316 -7.47 21.18 24.14
C GLY A 316 -6.65 21.92 25.22
N GLY A 317 -5.45 22.42 24.88
CA GLY A 317 -4.63 23.25 25.77
C GLY A 317 -3.74 22.48 26.74
N ILE A 318 -3.67 21.14 26.60
CA ILE A 318 -2.89 20.27 27.48
C ILE A 318 -1.39 20.43 27.19
N SER A 319 -0.56 20.52 28.24
CA SER A 319 0.90 20.59 28.12
C SER A 319 1.60 19.45 28.86
N VAL A 320 2.50 18.75 28.15
CA VAL A 320 3.29 17.61 28.66
C VAL A 320 4.77 17.76 28.31
N THR A 321 5.62 16.90 28.87
CA THR A 321 7.04 16.82 28.53
C THR A 321 7.43 15.41 28.09
N ALA A 322 8.42 15.28 27.20
CA ALA A 322 8.94 13.98 26.80
C ALA A 322 10.41 14.00 26.38
N ASP A 323 11.09 12.86 26.52
CA ASP A 323 12.46 12.70 25.99
C ASP A 323 12.48 12.65 24.47
N TRP A 324 11.49 11.97 23.86
CA TRP A 324 11.35 11.83 22.42
C TRP A 324 9.95 12.17 21.95
N ILE A 325 9.87 12.78 20.76
CA ILE A 325 8.63 12.92 20.00
C ILE A 325 8.83 12.35 18.60
N VAL A 326 7.87 11.54 18.14
CA VAL A 326 7.88 10.91 16.84
C VAL A 326 6.54 11.12 16.15
N GLY A 327 6.53 11.38 14.86
CA GLY A 327 5.33 11.50 14.05
C GLY A 327 5.69 11.76 12.60
N SER A 328 4.70 11.66 11.71
CA SER A 328 4.92 12.01 10.30
C SER A 328 4.95 13.53 10.11
N ARG A 329 5.32 13.96 8.90
CA ARG A 329 5.25 15.37 8.49
C ARG A 329 3.84 15.94 8.64
N ASP A 330 2.82 15.11 8.42
CA ASP A 330 1.42 15.52 8.54
C ASP A 330 1.00 15.61 10.00
N ASP A 331 1.58 14.77 10.88
CA ASP A 331 1.20 14.64 12.29
C ASP A 331 1.89 15.64 13.24
N LEU A 332 3.02 16.20 12.84
CA LEU A 332 3.83 17.13 13.63
C LEU A 332 3.83 18.56 13.06
N PRO A 333 3.94 19.61 13.90
CA PRO A 333 4.08 20.99 13.42
C PRO A 333 5.38 21.19 12.63
N SER A 334 5.35 22.00 11.57
CA SER A 334 6.46 22.20 10.61
C SER A 334 7.80 22.67 11.20
N ARG A 335 7.82 23.13 12.45
CA ARG A 335 9.03 23.63 13.15
C ARG A 335 9.73 22.58 14.03
N THR A 336 9.33 21.32 13.94
CA THR A 336 9.85 20.22 14.78
C THR A 336 11.22 19.68 14.38
N THR A 337 11.81 20.11 13.26
CA THR A 337 13.10 19.63 12.78
C THR A 337 14.26 20.22 13.58
N ARG A 338 14.58 19.62 14.73
CA ARG A 338 15.88 19.84 15.41
C ARG A 338 16.93 18.92 14.78
N GLY A 339 17.78 19.49 13.92
CA GLY A 339 19.07 18.92 13.50
C GLY A 339 19.02 17.60 12.70
N GLY A 340 19.43 17.67 11.43
CA GLY A 340 20.05 16.52 10.76
C GLY A 340 19.17 15.61 9.90
N LEU A 341 18.07 16.12 9.34
CA LEU A 341 17.59 15.71 8.02
C LEU A 341 17.12 16.99 7.33
N GLU A 342 18.07 17.90 7.07
CA GLU A 342 17.90 18.80 5.93
C GLU A 342 17.65 17.89 4.74
N ASP A 343 16.60 18.21 4.00
CA ASP A 343 16.26 17.56 2.75
C ASP A 343 17.55 17.20 1.97
N ALA A 344 17.80 15.91 1.79
CA ALA A 344 18.61 15.46 0.65
C ALA A 344 17.91 15.80 -0.70
N ALA A 345 16.81 16.55 -0.67
CA ALA A 345 16.33 17.35 -1.78
C ALA A 345 16.94 18.76 -1.68
N THR A 346 17.95 18.98 -2.51
CA THR A 346 18.45 20.27 -2.99
C THR A 346 17.34 21.34 -2.98
N PRO A 347 17.60 22.59 -2.52
CA PRO A 347 16.61 23.67 -2.57
C PRO A 347 16.16 23.87 -4.03
N GLY A 348 14.96 23.37 -4.36
CA GLY A 348 14.43 23.31 -5.73
C GLY A 348 13.87 21.96 -6.18
N SER A 349 13.95 20.89 -5.40
CA SER A 349 13.61 19.52 -5.84
C SER A 349 12.52 18.78 -5.04
N SER A 350 11.64 19.45 -4.28
CA SER A 350 10.49 18.76 -3.68
C SER A 350 9.37 18.63 -4.72
N THR A 351 9.55 17.74 -5.70
CA THR A 351 8.42 17.31 -6.54
C THR A 351 7.45 16.55 -5.64
N SER A 352 6.38 17.22 -5.20
CA SER A 352 5.31 16.55 -4.46
C SER A 352 4.60 15.62 -5.45
N GLN A 353 4.91 14.33 -5.39
CA GLN A 353 4.22 13.33 -6.18
C GLN A 353 2.84 13.08 -5.58
N SER A 354 1.80 13.20 -6.40
CA SER A 354 0.42 12.87 -6.04
C SER A 354 0.06 11.48 -6.58
N VAL A 355 -0.84 10.79 -5.89
CA VAL A 355 -1.42 9.53 -6.33
C VAL A 355 -2.93 9.69 -6.35
N SER A 356 -3.56 9.25 -7.44
CA SER A 356 -5.01 9.20 -7.56
C SER A 356 -5.49 7.84 -7.09
N ARG A 357 -6.49 7.83 -6.20
CA ARG A 357 -7.09 6.59 -5.71
C ARG A 357 -8.59 6.64 -5.88
N ALA A 358 -9.18 5.49 -6.17
CA ALA A 358 -10.63 5.31 -6.18
C ALA A 358 -11.01 4.02 -5.46
N ILE A 359 -12.26 3.97 -4.98
CA ILE A 359 -12.84 2.77 -4.37
C ILE A 359 -14.18 2.52 -5.06
N PHE A 360 -14.28 1.39 -5.74
CA PHE A 360 -15.48 0.94 -6.43
C PHE A 360 -16.06 -0.28 -5.73
N ILE A 361 -17.37 -0.24 -5.47
CA ILE A 361 -18.14 -1.39 -5.00
C ILE A 361 -18.88 -1.94 -6.20
N VAL A 362 -18.46 -3.12 -6.66
CA VAL A 362 -19.08 -3.78 -7.81
C VAL A 362 -20.11 -4.78 -7.31
N SER A 363 -21.36 -4.64 -7.78
CA SER A 363 -22.47 -5.56 -7.47
C SER A 363 -22.37 -6.91 -8.19
N SER A 364 -21.17 -7.49 -8.24
CA SER A 364 -20.88 -8.81 -8.78
C SER A 364 -19.69 -9.41 -8.04
N PRO A 365 -19.70 -10.72 -7.73
CA PRO A 365 -18.57 -11.40 -7.09
C PRO A 365 -17.34 -11.51 -8.01
N LEU A 366 -17.45 -11.21 -9.31
CA LEU A 366 -16.36 -11.27 -10.29
C LEU A 366 -15.51 -12.55 -10.18
N VAL A 367 -16.16 -13.70 -9.97
CA VAL A 367 -15.53 -15.02 -9.71
C VAL A 367 -14.35 -15.34 -10.65
N PRO A 368 -14.37 -15.03 -11.96
CA PRO A 368 -13.24 -15.29 -12.84
C PRO A 368 -11.90 -14.64 -12.43
N LEU A 369 -11.93 -13.54 -11.65
CA LEU A 369 -10.71 -12.91 -11.12
C LEU A 369 -10.07 -13.71 -9.99
N PHE A 370 -10.80 -14.61 -9.34
CA PHE A 370 -10.35 -15.38 -8.18
C PHE A 370 -10.31 -16.88 -8.50
N PRO A 371 -9.54 -17.32 -9.51
CA PRO A 371 -9.48 -18.73 -9.86
C PRO A 371 -8.90 -19.54 -8.70
N PRO A 372 -9.38 -20.77 -8.45
CA PRO A 372 -8.80 -21.64 -7.43
C PRO A 372 -7.32 -21.90 -7.75
N ILE A 373 -6.48 -21.95 -6.72
CA ILE A 373 -5.04 -22.17 -6.91
C ILE A 373 -4.75 -23.66 -7.11
N SER A 374 -5.24 -24.48 -6.19
CA SER A 374 -5.19 -25.94 -6.26
C SER A 374 -6.34 -26.54 -5.46
N GLU A 375 -6.64 -27.81 -5.69
CA GLU A 375 -7.60 -28.54 -4.86
C GLU A 375 -7.15 -28.51 -3.38
N GLY A 376 -8.07 -28.18 -2.47
CA GLY A 376 -7.80 -28.06 -1.03
C GLY A 376 -7.03 -26.81 -0.57
N SER A 377 -6.59 -25.93 -1.47
CA SER A 377 -5.96 -24.65 -1.09
C SER A 377 -6.99 -23.61 -0.61
N PRO A 378 -6.60 -22.67 0.27
CA PRO A 378 -7.45 -21.54 0.61
C PRO A 378 -7.85 -20.78 -0.66
N ARG A 379 -9.14 -20.42 -0.77
CA ARG A 379 -9.62 -19.66 -1.91
C ARG A 379 -8.92 -18.28 -1.95
N PRO A 380 -8.40 -17.86 -3.10
CA PRO A 380 -7.92 -16.50 -3.28
C PRO A 380 -9.03 -15.50 -3.03
N ALA A 381 -8.70 -14.47 -2.26
CA ALA A 381 -9.62 -13.37 -2.01
C ALA A 381 -9.16 -12.07 -2.69
N GLY A 382 -7.96 -12.05 -3.28
CA GLY A 382 -7.38 -10.90 -3.97
C GLY A 382 -6.90 -11.20 -5.38
N ALA A 383 -6.98 -10.20 -6.25
CA ALA A 383 -6.41 -10.20 -7.59
C ALA A 383 -5.83 -8.80 -7.94
N VAL A 384 -4.83 -8.76 -8.81
CA VAL A 384 -4.25 -7.52 -9.33
C VAL A 384 -4.54 -7.41 -10.82
N VAL A 385 -5.13 -6.30 -11.26
CA VAL A 385 -5.34 -6.00 -12.69
C VAL A 385 -4.47 -4.81 -13.08
N TYR A 386 -3.56 -5.04 -14.01
CA TYR A 386 -2.63 -4.06 -14.54
C TYR A 386 -3.14 -3.49 -15.86
N PHE A 387 -3.24 -2.16 -15.93
CA PHE A 387 -3.50 -1.41 -17.13
C PHE A 387 -2.19 -0.75 -17.55
N PRO A 388 -1.57 -1.16 -18.69
CA PRO A 388 -0.34 -0.56 -19.17
C PRO A 388 -0.46 0.95 -19.38
N SER A 389 0.68 1.66 -19.35
CA SER A 389 0.71 3.10 -19.63
C SER A 389 0.07 3.41 -20.98
N GLY A 390 -0.81 4.41 -21.02
CA GLY A 390 -1.54 4.79 -22.24
C GLY A 390 -2.62 3.79 -22.71
N SER A 391 -2.89 2.70 -21.97
CA SER A 391 -3.91 1.72 -22.39
C SER A 391 -5.35 2.22 -22.24
N ILE A 392 -5.58 3.22 -21.39
CA ILE A 392 -6.87 3.90 -21.21
C ILE A 392 -6.78 5.29 -21.84
N SER A 393 -7.64 5.57 -22.82
CA SER A 393 -7.81 6.89 -23.43
C SER A 393 -8.79 7.72 -22.60
N THR A 394 -8.38 8.90 -22.16
CA THR A 394 -9.27 9.93 -21.61
C THR A 394 -9.66 10.93 -22.71
N GLU A 395 -10.80 11.62 -22.59
CA GLU A 395 -11.24 12.62 -23.58
C GLU A 395 -10.21 13.77 -23.79
N GLU A 396 -9.28 13.95 -22.85
CA GLU A 396 -8.19 14.93 -22.93
C GLU A 396 -6.88 14.38 -23.55
N SER A 397 -6.83 13.10 -23.94
CA SER A 397 -5.57 12.38 -24.26
C SER A 397 -5.14 12.36 -25.74
N ASP A 398 -5.66 13.27 -26.58
CA ASP A 398 -5.29 13.39 -28.00
C ASP A 398 -3.85 13.93 -28.26
N GLN A 399 -3.04 14.12 -27.21
CA GLN A 399 -1.62 14.46 -27.32
C GLN A 399 -0.76 13.43 -26.56
N GLY A 400 -0.36 12.36 -27.26
CA GLY A 400 0.73 11.45 -26.87
C GLY A 400 0.75 11.04 -25.40
N SER A 401 -0.08 10.06 -25.02
CA SER A 401 -0.36 9.71 -23.61
C SER A 401 0.89 9.31 -22.81
N ASN A 402 1.50 10.26 -22.09
CA ASN A 402 2.46 10.01 -21.01
C ASN A 402 1.75 9.57 -19.71
N ALA A 403 0.60 8.90 -19.84
CA ALA A 403 -0.24 8.50 -18.72
C ALA A 403 0.44 7.34 -17.96
N PRO A 404 0.57 7.42 -16.63
CA PRO A 404 1.11 6.32 -15.84
C PRO A 404 0.23 5.07 -15.98
N PRO A 405 0.78 3.87 -15.68
CA PRO A 405 -0.04 2.67 -15.60
C PRO A 405 -1.02 2.76 -14.42
N ILE A 406 -2.07 1.95 -14.45
CA ILE A 406 -3.05 1.85 -13.35
C ILE A 406 -3.03 0.43 -12.79
N TYR A 407 -3.02 0.31 -11.47
CA TYR A 407 -3.18 -0.97 -10.78
C TYR A 407 -4.51 -1.01 -10.06
N VAL A 408 -5.35 -1.96 -10.42
CA VAL A 408 -6.60 -2.21 -9.69
C VAL A 408 -6.43 -3.43 -8.81
N PHE A 409 -6.52 -3.22 -7.49
CA PHE A 409 -6.62 -4.30 -6.53
C PHE A 409 -8.09 -4.70 -6.39
N ALA A 410 -8.41 -5.94 -6.74
CA ALA A 410 -9.76 -6.49 -6.63
C ALA A 410 -9.81 -7.44 -5.44
N HIS A 411 -10.73 -7.21 -4.51
CA HIS A 411 -10.93 -8.01 -3.31
C HIS A 411 -12.35 -8.59 -3.27
N SER A 412 -12.44 -9.91 -3.18
CA SER A 412 -13.72 -10.61 -3.01
C SER A 412 -14.35 -10.32 -1.65
N SER A 413 -15.64 -10.62 -1.49
CA SER A 413 -16.33 -10.49 -0.20
C SER A 413 -15.71 -11.30 0.96
N ASP A 414 -14.89 -12.31 0.67
CA ASP A 414 -14.21 -13.12 1.71
C ASP A 414 -13.23 -12.29 2.55
N THR A 415 -12.75 -11.15 2.03
CA THR A 415 -11.92 -10.20 2.81
C THR A 415 -12.68 -9.52 3.93
N GLY A 416 -14.01 -9.55 3.88
CA GLY A 416 -14.86 -8.83 4.85
C GLY A 416 -14.95 -7.32 4.60
N GLU A 417 -14.44 -6.83 3.48
CA GLU A 417 -14.51 -5.41 3.10
C GLU A 417 -15.84 -5.03 2.43
N CYS A 418 -16.60 -6.02 1.95
CA CYS A 418 -17.94 -5.84 1.42
C CYS A 418 -18.82 -7.10 1.62
N PRO A 419 -20.16 -6.98 1.54
CA PRO A 419 -21.08 -8.11 1.63
C PRO A 419 -20.90 -9.15 0.52
N SER A 420 -21.38 -10.37 0.78
CA SER A 420 -21.42 -11.45 -0.21
C SER A 420 -22.13 -11.03 -1.51
N GLY A 421 -21.59 -11.48 -2.64
CA GLY A 421 -22.10 -11.13 -3.98
C GLY A 421 -21.57 -9.80 -4.53
N GLN A 422 -20.65 -9.15 -3.81
CA GLN A 422 -19.98 -7.92 -4.24
C GLN A 422 -18.45 -8.12 -4.26
N THR A 423 -17.77 -7.21 -4.94
CA THR A 423 -16.31 -7.13 -5.02
C THR A 423 -15.88 -5.68 -4.81
N MET A 424 -14.85 -5.49 -3.99
CA MET A 424 -14.18 -4.20 -3.85
C MET A 424 -13.13 -4.07 -4.94
N MET A 425 -13.09 -2.95 -5.65
CA MET A 425 -12.05 -2.66 -6.64
C MET A 425 -11.44 -1.30 -6.35
N THR A 426 -10.13 -1.28 -6.16
CA THR A 426 -9.42 -0.05 -5.80
C THR A 426 -8.27 0.22 -6.76
N PRO A 427 -8.47 1.11 -7.75
CA PRO A 427 -7.39 1.62 -8.59
C PRO A 427 -6.44 2.52 -7.81
N ASN A 428 -5.16 2.35 -8.09
CA ASN A 428 -4.03 3.18 -7.65
C ASN A 428 -3.13 3.55 -8.82
#